data_AF-A0A1Y4WK14-F1
#
_entry.id   AF-A0A1Y4WK14-F1
#
_cell.length_a   1.000
_cell.length_b   1.000
_cell.length_c   1.000
_cell.angle_alpha   90.00
_cell.angle_beta   90.00
_cell.angle_gamma   90.00
#
_symmetry.space_group_name_H-M   'P 1'
#
loop_
_entity.id
_entity.type
_entity.pdbx_description
1 polymer ?
#
loop_
_entity_poly.entity_id
_entity_poly.type
_entity_poly.pdbx_seq_one_letter_code
_entity_poly.pdbx_strand_id
1 'polypeptide(L)' 'MIKIACKDVSELSCTIPNIISELEQPCGICKSGELVLTGLSPLGTPVTVRLMRDFVLEVDGIDQGTMNNIRERGCPRAL' A
#
# COMPACT_ATOMS: atom_id res chain seq x y z
N MET A 1 10.35 3.00 -5.59
CA MET A 1 9.97 1.90 -4.68
C MET A 1 10.45 2.14 -3.25
N ILE A 2 9.49 2.16 -2.31
CA ILE A 2 9.64 2.34 -0.85
C ILE A 2 9.26 1.02 -0.16
N LYS A 3 9.93 0.68 0.94
CA LYS A 3 9.54 -0.46 1.79
C LYS A 3 9.17 0.03 3.18
N ILE A 4 8.03 -0.44 3.69
CA ILE A 4 7.60 -0.16 5.06
C ILE A 4 7.23 -1.46 5.76
N ALA A 5 7.59 -1.58 7.03
CA ALA A 5 7.13 -2.65 7.90
C ALA A 5 5.94 -2.12 8.72
N CYS A 6 4.79 -2.76 8.57
CA CYS A 6 3.64 -2.54 9.44
C CYS A 6 3.79 -3.43 10.68
N LYS A 7 3.30 -2.96 11.82
CA LYS A 7 3.37 -3.67 13.11
C LYS A 7 2.48 -4.91 13.11
N ASP A 8 1.32 -4.81 12.48
CA ASP A 8 0.28 -5.83 12.47
C ASP A 8 -0.67 -5.69 11.27
N VAL A 9 -1.66 -6.59 11.20
CA VAL A 9 -2.70 -6.61 10.16
C VAL A 9 -3.59 -5.37 10.21
N SER A 10 -3.78 -4.76 11.39
CA SER A 10 -4.57 -3.54 11.53
C SER A 10 -3.88 -2.38 10.84
N GLU A 11 -2.57 -2.19 11.08
CA GLU A 11 -1.78 -1.14 10.40
C GLU A 11 -1.80 -1.34 8.88
N LEU A 12 -1.61 -2.58 8.39
CA LEU A 12 -1.74 -2.88 6.95
C LEU A 12 -3.10 -2.46 6.38
N SER A 13 -4.17 -2.82 7.08
CA SER A 13 -5.55 -2.58 6.63
C SER A 13 -5.88 -1.10 6.52
N CYS A 14 -5.23 -0.24 7.32
CA CYS A 14 -5.38 1.21 7.21
C CYS A 14 -4.40 1.83 6.21
N THR A 15 -3.18 1.30 6.10
CA THR A 15 -2.14 1.87 5.25
C THR A 15 -2.47 1.68 3.76
N ILE A 16 -2.94 0.49 3.35
CA ILE A 16 -3.23 0.21 1.93
C ILE A 16 -4.26 1.18 1.33
N PRO A 17 -5.43 1.42 1.95
CA PRO A 17 -6.43 2.35 1.39
C PRO A 17 -6.01 3.83 1.44
N ASN A 18 -5.02 4.19 2.27
CA ASN A 18 -4.43 5.53 2.23
C ASN A 18 -3.43 5.70 1.08
N ILE A 19 -2.90 4.60 0.54
CA ILE A 19 -1.99 4.58 -0.61
C ILE A 19 -2.78 4.51 -1.92
N ILE A 20 -3.82 3.69 -1.99
CA ILE A 20 -4.61 3.43 -3.21
C ILE A 20 -6.05 3.94 -3.01
N SER A 21 -6.48 4.91 -3.81
CA SER A 21 -7.86 5.40 -3.83
C SER A 21 -8.73 4.67 -4.85
N GLU A 22 -8.14 4.18 -5.94
CA GLU A 22 -8.84 3.49 -7.02
C GLU A 22 -8.06 2.22 -7.38
N LEU A 23 -8.68 1.05 -7.20
CA LEU A 23 -8.09 -0.23 -7.58
C LEU A 23 -8.27 -0.46 -9.08
N GLU A 24 -7.18 -0.81 -9.75
CA GLU A 24 -7.23 -1.32 -11.11
C GLU A 24 -7.39 -2.84 -11.11
N GLN A 25 -8.03 -3.37 -12.16
CA GLN A 25 -8.11 -4.82 -12.35
C GLN A 25 -6.69 -5.38 -12.41
N PRO A 26 -6.40 -6.48 -11.69
CA PRO A 26 -5.08 -7.06 -11.70
C PRO A 26 -4.70 -7.43 -13.14
N CYS A 27 -3.45 -7.18 -13.51
CA CYS A 27 -2.95 -7.59 -14.81
C CYS A 27 -3.11 -9.12 -14.91
N GLY A 28 -3.91 -9.62 -15.85
CA GLY A 28 -4.20 -11.06 -16.00
C GLY A 28 -2.99 -11.94 -16.29
N ILE A 29 -1.81 -11.32 -16.43
CA ILE A 29 -0.50 -11.92 -16.68
C ILE A 29 0.32 -12.02 -15.39
N CYS A 30 0.00 -11.22 -14.38
CA CYS A 30 0.73 -11.09 -13.11
C CYS A 30 0.45 -12.31 -12.21
N LYS A 31 0.99 -13.47 -12.57
CA LYS A 31 1.04 -14.64 -11.68
C LYS A 31 2.10 -14.41 -10.61
N SER A 32 1.69 -13.78 -9.51
CA SER A 32 2.48 -13.72 -8.28
C SER A 32 1.85 -14.64 -7.24
N GLY A 33 2.68 -15.38 -6.49
CA GLY A 33 2.24 -16.09 -5.28
C GLY A 33 1.94 -15.14 -4.10
N GLU A 34 2.13 -13.84 -4.30
CA GLU A 34 1.98 -12.77 -3.31
C GLU A 34 0.83 -11.83 -3.73
N LEU A 35 0.18 -11.20 -2.75
CA LEU A 35 -0.87 -10.21 -3.03
C LEU A 35 -0.25 -8.94 -3.60
N VAL A 36 -0.58 -8.63 -4.85
CA VAL A 36 -0.19 -7.40 -5.54
C VAL A 36 -1.45 -6.60 -5.88
N LEU A 37 -1.45 -5.34 -5.47
CA LEU A 37 -2.52 -4.38 -5.75
C LEU A 37 -1.96 -3.27 -6.63
N THR A 38 -2.66 -2.96 -7.72
CA THR A 38 -2.33 -1.87 -8.64
C THR A 38 -3.50 -0.89 -8.69
N GLY A 39 -3.21 0.37 -8.95
CA GLY A 39 -4.26 1.38 -8.97
C GLY A 39 -3.72 2.80 -9.07
N LEU A 40 -4.55 3.75 -8.65
CA LEU A 40 -4.21 5.16 -8.54
C LEU A 40 -4.13 5.58 -7.07
N SER A 41 -3.18 6.44 -6.78
CA SER A 41 -3.09 7.16 -5.51
C SER A 41 -4.20 8.22 -5.41
N PRO A 42 -4.45 8.79 -4.22
CA PRO A 42 -5.38 9.92 -4.06
C PRO A 42 -5.05 11.15 -4.92
N LEU A 43 -3.82 11.26 -5.44
CA LEU A 43 -3.39 12.33 -6.35
C LEU A 43 -3.54 11.94 -7.84
N GLY A 44 -4.11 10.78 -8.12
CA GLY A 44 -4.27 10.25 -9.49
C GLY A 44 -2.98 9.67 -10.09
N THR A 45 -1.95 9.41 -9.28
CA THR A 45 -0.69 8.82 -9.78
C THR A 45 -0.75 7.30 -9.76
N PRO A 46 -0.25 6.59 -10.79
CA PRO A 46 -0.16 5.14 -10.77
C PRO A 46 0.67 4.64 -9.59
N VAL A 47 0.16 3.63 -8.90
CA VAL A 47 0.79 3.04 -7.72
C VAL A 47 0.67 1.51 -7.74
N THR A 48 1.71 0.84 -7.26
CA THR A 48 1.72 -0.61 -7.07
C THR A 48 2.11 -0.92 -5.63
N VAL A 49 1.28 -1.70 -4.94
CA VAL A 49 1.53 -2.19 -3.59
C VAL A 49 1.70 -3.70 -3.63
N ARG A 50 2.79 -4.20 -3.07
CA ARG A 50 3.05 -5.63 -2.89
C ARG A 50 3.08 -5.95 -1.40
N LEU A 51 2.27 -6.91 -0.98
CA LEU A 51 2.31 -7.43 0.39
C LEU A 51 3.29 -8.59 0.46
N MET A 52 4.39 -8.35 1.15
CA MET A 52 5.41 -9.35 1.46
C MET A 52 5.09 -10.05 2.79
N ARG A 53 5.97 -10.97 3.20
CA ARG A 53 5.89 -11.61 4.52
C ARG A 53 6.08 -10.59 5.65
N ASP A 54 5.67 -10.99 6.86
CA ASP A 54 5.86 -10.21 8.10
C ASP A 54 5.34 -8.77 8.01
N PHE A 55 4.20 -8.61 7.32
CA PHE A 55 3.49 -7.35 7.16
C PHE A 55 4.31 -6.22 6.52
N VAL A 56 5.24 -6.58 5.63
CA VAL A 56 6.03 -5.61 4.87
C VAL A 56 5.31 -5.24 3.58
N LEU A 57 5.16 -3.95 3.31
CA LEU A 57 4.65 -3.41 2.04
C LEU A 57 5.80 -2.87 1.20
N GLU A 58 5.90 -3.32 -0.04
CA GLU A 58 6.68 -2.63 -1.08
C GLU A 58 5.74 -1.77 -1.91
N VAL A 59 6.04 -0.48 -2.01
CA VAL A 59 5.17 0.49 -2.67
C VAL A 59 5.96 1.23 -3.73
N ASP A 60 5.46 1.22 -4.95
CA ASP A 60 6.03 1.96 -6.07
C ASP A 60 5.02 2.98 -6.59
N GLY A 61 5.49 4.17 -7.02
CA GLY A 61 4.62 5.24 -7.52
C GLY A 61 4.23 6.34 -6.50
N ILE A 62 4.78 6.30 -5.29
CA ILE A 62 4.69 7.40 -4.30
C ILE A 62 6.07 7.75 -3.73
N ASP A 63 6.24 8.99 -3.27
CA ASP A 63 7.46 9.49 -2.63
C ASP A 63 7.48 9.26 -1.10
N GLN A 64 8.66 9.42 -0.51
CA GLN A 64 8.88 9.14 0.93
C GLN A 64 8.13 10.13 1.84
N GLY A 65 7.96 11.39 1.43
CA GLY A 65 7.22 12.38 2.21
C GLY A 65 5.74 12.03 2.28
N THR A 66 5.15 11.64 1.15
CA THR A 66 3.77 11.13 1.09
C THR A 66 3.59 9.89 1.96
N MET A 67 4.54 8.95 1.92
CA MET A 67 4.50 7.77 2.77
C MET A 67 4.54 8.12 4.27
N ASN A 68 5.43 9.04 4.67
CA ASN A 68 5.52 9.47 6.07
C ASN A 68 4.20 10.10 6.54
N ASN A 69 3.59 10.96 5.73
CA ASN A 69 2.28 11.56 6.04
C ASN A 69 1.19 10.50 6.24
N ILE A 70 1.17 9.45 5.42
CA ILE A 70 0.21 8.34 5.56
C ILE A 70 0.42 7.62 6.90
N ARG A 71 1.67 7.39 7.29
CA ARG A 71 1.99 6.72 8.56
C ARG A 71 1.68 7.58 9.78
N GLU A 72 1.88 8.89 9.69
CA GLU A 72 1.55 9.84 10.76
C GLU A 72 0.05 9.97 11.00
N ARG A 73 -0.78 9.87 9.95
CA ARG A 73 -2.25 9.83 10.09
C ARG A 73 -2.73 8.64 10.91
N GLY A 74 -1.98 7.53 10.90
CA GLY A 74 -2.26 6.34 11.69
C GLY A 74 -3.56 5.62 11.30
N CYS A 75 -3.90 4.59 12.08
CA CYS A 75 -5.16 3.87 11.95
C CYS A 75 -6.28 4.57 12.74
N PRO A 76 -7.44 4.85 12.13
CA PRO A 76 -8.59 5.41 12.86
C PRO A 76 -9.17 4.47 13.93
N ARG A 77 -8.86 3.17 13.88
CA ARG A 77 -9.12 2.22 14.96
C ARG A 77 -7.80 1.67 15.49
N ALA A 78 -7.29 2.28 16.56
CA ALA A 78 -6.44 1.58 17.51
C ALA A 78 -7.37 0.81 18.45
N LEU A 79 -7.69 -0.44 18.09
CA LEU A 79 -8.34 -1.39 19.02
C LEU A 79 -7.27 -2.07 19.85
#